data_AF-A0A561VGZ0-F1
#
_entry.id   AF-A0A561VGZ0-F1
#
_cell.length_a   1.000
_cell.length_b   1.000
_cell.length_c   1.000
_cell.angle_alpha   90.00
_cell.angle_beta   90.00
_cell.angle_gamma   90.00
#
_symmetry.space_group_name_H-M   'P 1'
#
loop_
_entity.id
_entity.type
_entity.pdbx_description
1 polymer ?
#
loop_
_entity_poly.entity_id
_entity_poly.type
_entity_poly.pdbx_seq_one_letter_code
_entity_poly.pdbx_strand_id
1 'polypeptide(L)'
;MQIGPVLHPDDVMAGKMDALYNRAAARDFIDIDAAITRGRYTPKQLCNLASEADAGFDRQYFAQMLGAINRFDDQDFIDYGLEPDQVAAMRERFRTWQAELQTSPQ
;
A
#
# COMPACT_ATOMS: atom_id res chain seq x y z
N MET A 1 -28.57 22.64 1.66
CA MET A 1 -27.24 22.30 2.21
C MET A 1 -26.83 20.98 1.58
N GLN A 2 -26.15 21.02 0.42
CA GLN A 2 -25.67 19.80 -0.23
C GLN A 2 -24.35 19.40 0.43
N ILE A 3 -24.41 18.38 1.28
CA ILE A 3 -23.22 17.63 1.66
C ILE A 3 -22.69 17.02 0.35
N GLY A 4 -21.46 17.36 -0.03
CA GLY A 4 -20.82 16.83 -1.24
C GLY A 4 -20.77 15.29 -1.21
N PRO A 5 -20.58 14.63 -2.36
CA PRO A 5 -20.59 13.18 -2.43
C PRO A 5 -19.54 12.62 -1.46
N VAL A 6 -20.00 11.78 -0.53
CA VAL A 6 -19.14 10.97 0.33
C VAL A 6 -18.30 10.12 -0.62
N LEU A 7 -16.97 10.31 -0.62
CA LEU A 7 -16.06 9.47 -1.40
C LEU A 7 -16.29 8.01 -1.00
N HIS A 8 -16.40 7.11 -1.98
CA HIS A 8 -16.53 5.70 -1.68
C HIS A 8 -15.24 5.23 -0.98
N PRO A 9 -15.29 4.32 0.02
CA PRO A 9 -14.09 3.80 0.67
C PRO A 9 -13.04 3.27 -0.31
N ASP A 10 -13.50 2.72 -1.43
CA ASP A 10 -12.64 2.22 -2.50
C ASP A 10 -11.93 3.35 -3.25
N ASP A 11 -12.59 4.49 -3.50
CA ASP A 11 -11.95 5.66 -4.12
C ASP A 11 -10.83 6.22 -3.22
N VAL A 12 -11.06 6.21 -1.90
CA VAL A 12 -10.04 6.63 -0.92
C VAL A 12 -8.86 5.67 -0.94
N MET A 13 -9.12 4.36 -1.02
CA MET A 13 -8.05 3.37 -1.06
C MET A 13 -7.30 3.36 -2.40
N ALA A 14 -7.98 3.63 -3.51
CA ALA A 14 -7.34 3.83 -4.80
C ALA A 14 -6.37 5.02 -4.75
N GLY A 15 -6.76 6.15 -4.14
CA GLY A 15 -5.85 7.28 -3.91
C GLY A 15 -4.66 6.97 -3.01
N LYS A 16 -4.82 6.09 -2.01
CA LYS A 16 -3.70 5.61 -1.18
C LYS A 16 -2.77 4.68 -1.95
N MET A 17 -3.32 3.84 -2.82
CA MET A 17 -2.54 2.98 -3.71
C MET A 17 -1.74 3.81 -4.73
N ASP A 18 -2.35 4.85 -5.30
CA ASP A 18 -1.68 5.81 -6.17
C ASP A 18 -0.52 6.52 -5.46
N ALA A 19 -0.74 6.98 -4.22
CA ALA A 19 0.30 7.58 -3.41
C ALA A 19 1.48 6.61 -3.16
N LEU A 20 1.20 5.34 -2.84
CA LEU A 20 2.25 4.33 -2.68
C LEU A 20 2.95 4.03 -4.02
N TYR A 21 2.22 3.96 -5.12
CA TYR A 21 2.77 3.71 -6.46
C TYR A 21 3.70 4.84 -6.93
N ASN A 22 3.33 6.11 -6.72
CA ASN A 22 4.06 7.24 -7.27
C ASN A 22 5.10 7.82 -6.32
N ARG A 23 4.84 7.82 -5.00
CA ARG A 23 5.68 8.47 -3.99
C ARG A 23 6.40 7.45 -3.10
N ALA A 24 5.66 6.47 -2.60
CA ALA A 24 6.14 5.49 -1.61
C ALA A 24 6.88 6.15 -0.43
N ALA A 25 6.22 7.09 0.25
CA ALA A 25 6.68 7.61 1.53
C ALA A 25 6.35 6.63 2.68
N ALA A 26 7.06 6.70 3.81
CA ALA A 26 6.84 5.83 4.97
C ALA A 26 5.35 5.72 5.39
N ARG A 27 4.64 6.86 5.45
CA ARG A 27 3.20 6.90 5.75
C ARG A 27 2.32 6.14 4.77
N ASP A 28 2.72 6.04 3.50
CA ASP A 28 1.95 5.36 2.46
C ASP A 28 1.98 3.84 2.71
N PHE A 29 3.11 3.31 3.20
CA PHE A 29 3.22 1.93 3.66
C PHE A 29 2.35 1.67 4.90
N ILE A 30 2.38 2.57 5.88
CA ILE A 30 1.56 2.46 7.11
C ILE A 30 0.06 2.45 6.75
N ASP A 31 -0.35 3.32 5.85
CA ASP A 31 -1.75 3.44 5.43
C ASP A 31 -2.26 2.18 4.73
N ILE A 32 -1.46 1.61 3.82
CA ILE A 32 -1.79 0.37 3.13
C ILE A 32 -1.72 -0.83 4.08
N ASP A 33 -0.74 -0.86 4.97
CA ASP A 33 -0.63 -1.89 5.99
C ASP A 33 -1.87 -1.92 6.91
N ALA A 34 -2.28 -0.75 7.41
CA ALA A 34 -3.47 -0.63 8.25
C ALA A 34 -4.73 -1.14 7.52
N ALA A 35 -4.84 -0.93 6.21
CA ALA A 35 -5.97 -1.43 5.42
C ALA A 35 -5.98 -2.98 5.34
N ILE A 36 -4.80 -3.59 5.20
CA ILE A 36 -4.63 -5.04 5.14
C ILE A 36 -4.87 -5.69 6.52
N THR A 37 -4.20 -5.20 7.56
CA THR A 37 -4.24 -5.78 8.92
C THR A 37 -5.60 -5.64 9.59
N ARG A 38 -6.38 -4.61 9.24
CA ARG A 38 -7.78 -4.47 9.67
C ARG A 38 -8.74 -5.39 8.92
N GLY A 39 -8.26 -6.20 7.99
CA GLY A 39 -9.05 -7.15 7.20
C GLY A 39 -10.01 -6.49 6.22
N ARG A 40 -9.84 -5.19 5.91
CA ARG A 40 -10.72 -4.46 4.98
C ARG A 40 -10.40 -4.80 3.52
N TYR A 41 -9.12 -4.99 3.22
CA TYR A 41 -8.64 -5.25 1.87
C TYR A 41 -7.55 -6.32 1.87
N THR A 42 -7.56 -7.15 0.83
CA THR A 42 -6.45 -8.04 0.50
C THR A 42 -5.49 -7.35 -0.48
N PRO A 43 -4.21 -7.76 -0.53
CA PRO A 43 -3.25 -7.29 -1.54
C PRO A 43 -3.80 -7.34 -2.99
N LYS A 44 -4.53 -8.42 -3.32
CA LYS A 44 -5.17 -8.59 -4.63
C LYS A 44 -6.27 -7.55 -4.88
N GLN A 45 -7.15 -7.29 -3.91
CA GLN A 45 -8.19 -6.27 -4.03
C GLN A 45 -7.58 -4.88 -4.20
N LEU A 46 -6.52 -4.56 -3.46
CA LEU A 46 -5.81 -3.28 -3.60
C LEU A 46 -5.23 -3.09 -4.99
N CYS A 47 -4.59 -4.12 -5.56
CA CYS A 47 -4.12 -4.06 -6.95
C CYS A 47 -5.27 -3.88 -7.95
N ASN A 48 -6.43 -4.51 -7.72
CA ASN A 48 -7.59 -4.34 -8.61
C ASN A 48 -8.13 -2.91 -8.55
N LEU A 49 -8.28 -2.33 -7.36
CA LEU A 49 -8.69 -0.93 -7.20
C LEU A 49 -7.73 0.02 -7.91
N ALA A 50 -6.42 -0.21 -7.81
CA ALA A 50 -5.42 0.60 -8.50
C ALA A 50 -5.55 0.47 -10.03
N SER A 51 -5.72 -0.75 -10.56
CA SER A 51 -5.94 -0.99 -11.99
C SER A 51 -7.26 -0.40 -12.52
N GLU A 52 -8.32 -0.40 -11.72
CA GLU A 52 -9.62 0.18 -12.09
C GLU A 52 -9.57 1.72 -12.08
N ALA A 53 -8.83 2.31 -11.16
CA ALA A 53 -8.67 3.76 -11.06
C ALA A 53 -7.70 4.33 -12.10
N ASP A 54 -6.64 3.59 -12.46
CA ASP A 54 -5.62 4.00 -13.42
C ASP A 54 -5.23 2.86 -14.36
N ALA A 55 -5.54 3.02 -15.66
CA ALA A 55 -5.16 2.08 -16.71
C ALA A 55 -3.63 1.99 -16.92
N GLY A 56 -2.87 2.97 -16.42
CA GLY A 56 -1.41 2.98 -16.40
C GLY A 56 -0.77 2.18 -15.26
N PHE A 57 -1.56 1.65 -14.31
CA PHE A 57 -1.03 0.91 -13.18
C PHE A 57 -0.34 -0.39 -13.62
N ASP A 58 0.98 -0.41 -13.50
CA ASP A 58 1.81 -1.59 -13.78
C ASP A 58 2.16 -2.35 -12.49
N ARG A 59 1.73 -3.61 -12.40
CA ARG A 59 1.99 -4.50 -11.25
C ARG A 59 3.47 -4.80 -11.02
N GLN A 60 4.27 -4.93 -12.08
CA GLN A 60 5.71 -5.20 -12.00
C GLN A 60 6.46 -3.96 -11.53
N TYR A 61 6.07 -2.77 -12.02
CA TYR A 61 6.60 -1.52 -11.47
C TYR A 61 6.17 -1.34 -10.01
N PHE A 62 4.91 -1.61 -9.68
CA PHE A 62 4.42 -1.51 -8.31
C PHE A 62 5.20 -2.43 -7.35
N ALA A 63 5.58 -3.63 -7.78
CA ALA A 63 6.45 -4.50 -6.98
C ALA A 63 7.79 -3.83 -6.62
N GLN A 64 8.36 -3.01 -7.50
CA GLN A 64 9.57 -2.22 -7.18
C GLN A 64 9.25 -1.15 -6.13
N MET A 65 8.09 -0.50 -6.25
CA MET A 65 7.63 0.50 -5.28
C MET A 65 7.37 -0.09 -3.89
N LEU A 66 6.85 -1.32 -3.80
CA LEU A 66 6.75 -2.06 -2.53
C LEU A 66 8.13 -2.28 -1.90
N GLY A 67 9.12 -2.68 -2.70
CA GLY A 67 10.50 -2.87 -2.26
C GLY A 67 11.18 -1.59 -1.75
N ALA A 68 10.64 -0.43 -2.11
CA ALA A 68 11.16 0.86 -1.67
C ALA A 68 10.93 1.13 -0.18
N ILE A 69 10.20 0.26 0.55
CA ILE A 69 10.13 0.27 2.02
C ILE A 69 11.52 0.12 2.67
N ASN A 70 12.46 -0.51 1.97
CA ASN A 70 13.83 -0.72 2.46
C ASN A 70 14.69 0.54 2.42
N ARG A 71 14.19 1.67 1.89
CA ARG A 71 14.88 2.97 1.94
C ARG A 71 14.78 3.63 3.32
N PHE A 72 13.81 3.20 4.13
CA PHE A 72 13.50 3.73 5.45
C PHE A 72 14.10 2.83 6.52
N ASP A 73 14.61 3.41 7.59
CA ASP A 73 14.96 2.64 8.79
C ASP A 73 13.72 2.36 9.64
N ASP A 74 13.86 1.64 10.75
CA ASP A 74 12.70 1.35 11.62
C ASP A 74 12.25 2.60 12.39
N GLN A 75 13.15 3.55 12.64
CA GLN A 75 12.84 4.80 13.35
C GLN A 75 11.87 5.66 12.54
N ASP A 76 12.02 5.69 11.21
CA ASP A 76 11.09 6.35 10.29
C ASP A 76 9.63 5.91 10.45
N PHE A 77 9.38 4.71 10.98
CA PHE A 77 8.04 4.19 11.27
C PHE A 77 7.66 4.31 12.75
N ILE A 78 8.63 4.13 13.66
CA ILE A 78 8.42 4.33 15.10
C ILE A 78 8.03 5.79 15.39
N ASP A 79 8.56 6.76 14.65
CA ASP A 79 8.17 8.18 14.76
C ASP A 79 6.68 8.42 14.41
N TYR A 80 6.04 7.50 13.68
CA TYR A 80 4.59 7.50 13.44
C TYR A 80 3.80 6.71 14.50
N GLY A 81 4.46 6.18 15.53
CA GLY A 81 3.85 5.46 16.65
C GLY A 81 3.68 3.96 16.42
N LEU A 82 4.44 3.36 15.49
CA LEU A 82 4.51 1.90 15.36
C LEU A 82 5.48 1.33 16.39
N GLU A 83 5.13 0.19 16.98
CA GLU A 83 6.05 -0.60 17.80
C GLU A 83 7.02 -1.40 16.90
N PRO A 84 8.25 -1.72 17.37
CA PRO A 84 9.24 -2.45 16.56
C PRO A 84 8.71 -3.75 15.95
N ASP A 85 7.91 -4.52 16.70
CA ASP A 85 7.31 -5.77 16.21
C ASP A 85 6.28 -5.52 15.08
N GLN A 86 5.58 -4.38 15.12
CA GLN A 86 4.65 -3.98 14.05
C GLN A 86 5.42 -3.60 12.79
N VAL A 87 6.55 -2.89 12.93
CA VAL A 87 7.43 -2.55 11.80
C VAL A 87 7.99 -3.81 11.15
N ALA A 88 8.47 -4.77 11.94
CA ALA A 88 8.97 -6.04 11.44
C ALA A 88 7.89 -6.83 10.67
N ALA A 89 6.68 -6.93 11.23
CA ALA A 89 5.55 -7.59 10.57
C ALA A 89 5.13 -6.87 9.28
N MET A 90 5.19 -5.53 9.27
CA MET A 90 4.92 -4.72 8.08
C MET A 90 5.89 -5.00 6.96
N ARG A 91 7.19 -4.97 7.27
CA ARG A 91 8.25 -5.26 6.30
C ARG A 91 8.11 -6.67 5.71
N GLU A 92 7.78 -7.66 6.54
CA GLU A 92 7.59 -9.03 6.05
C GLU A 92 6.45 -9.13 5.05
N ARG A 93 5.28 -8.57 5.37
CA ARG A 93 4.12 -8.60 4.46
C ARG A 93 4.39 -7.88 3.14
N PHE A 94 5.06 -6.72 3.16
CA PHE A 94 5.43 -6.03 1.92
C PHE A 94 6.45 -6.82 1.11
N ARG A 95 7.40 -7.50 1.76
CA ARG A 95 8.35 -8.40 1.09
C ARG A 95 7.65 -9.60 0.47
N THR A 96 6.73 -10.25 1.18
CA THR A 96 5.92 -11.35 0.66
C THR A 96 5.11 -10.89 -0.55
N TRP A 97 4.42 -9.75 -0.43
CA TRP A 97 3.60 -9.21 -1.52
C TRP A 97 4.45 -8.83 -2.74
N GLN A 98 5.62 -8.23 -2.54
CA GLN A 98 6.57 -7.96 -3.62
C GLN A 98 6.96 -9.24 -4.37
N ALA A 99 7.30 -10.31 -3.65
CA ALA A 99 7.67 -11.59 -4.25
C ALA A 99 6.50 -12.24 -5.01
N GLU A 100 5.28 -12.14 -4.49
CA GLU A 100 4.07 -12.63 -5.17
C GLU A 100 3.83 -11.90 -6.50
N LEU A 101 4.01 -10.57 -6.53
CA LEU A 101 3.85 -9.79 -7.76
C LEU A 101 4.95 -10.10 -8.80
N GLN A 102 6.17 -10.39 -8.37
CA GLN A 102 7.29 -10.73 -9.26
C GLN A 102 7.17 -12.14 -9.86
N THR A 103 6.51 -13.06 -9.15
CA THR A 103 6.33 -14.46 -9.58
C THR A 103 5.03 -14.70 -10.35
N SER A 104 4.07 -13.78 -10.26
CA SER A 104 2.80 -13.85 -10.99
C SER A 104 2.95 -13.29 -12.41
N PRO A 105 2.76 -14.10 -13.47
CA PRO A 105 2.68 -13.57 -14.84
C PRO A 105 1.45 -12.65 -14.96
N GLN A 106 1.61 -11.53 -15.69
CA GLN A 106 0.53 -10.57 -15.99
C GLN A 106 -0.67 -11.21 -16.69
#